data_AF-A0AAP9D7J1-F1
#
_entry.id   AF-A0AAP9D7J1-F1
#
_cell.length_a   1.000
_cell.length_b   1.000
_cell.length_c   1.000
_cell.angle_alpha   90.00
_cell.angle_beta   90.00
_cell.angle_gamma   90.00
#
_symmetry.space_group_name_H-M   'P 1'
#
loop_
_entity.id
_entity.type
_entity.pdbx_description
1 polymer ?
#
loop_
_entity_poly.entity_id
_entity_poly.type
_entity_poly.pdbx_seq_one_letter_code
_entity_poly.pdbx_strand_id
1 'polypeptide(L)'
;MFKKKLNKKSLIALFMGVSTIFVSTIAVATACSKTNNDNNDIKKEGKTTINKLITKSTQKQSAIEVSEKYELSESNENSQFFNTLTDPYKAFEMFAKSLDEAGYEITSHEPLKNSGKSSFLEYAKDINAKVREYVRKVANLPTIKKLRDNNTTVLWAESTQEFDSSDKSKLDLYYFQQQDLFPLLYSQPDDANVPGLGLRFPKPKNHKADKYFDNWHGIGAAQNNASKNDFDWMLSMQEAFYRTADYVFYNYDSNKLAGETTKSQFESFFKSTVNNDKIIPVDFQIEYSSIWGPIGTVRLIQSFAKKLGVSDSELATVKLDWTLPTKQTLKHIRPKNNKDEKYQNFGIFFYNLWDHCVALGIQPDYSSFTNKQGKTYPKVPGFLVDLVDDTKTKFEEFSGKTQNLAGMKLYALAGNNSHINRSFKESIGEGKEILKRVETERGDTNRSRSQTDFKFYDRETNKLHSVNGKQVLNWVDPTTKK
;
A
#
# COMPACT_ATOMS: atom_id res chain seq x y z
N MET A 1 46.14 43.59 22.68
CA MET A 1 47.41 43.02 22.14
C MET A 1 47.11 42.53 20.74
N PHE A 2 47.47 43.27 19.68
CA PHE A 2 48.68 43.06 18.85
C PHE A 2 48.89 41.56 18.53
N LYS A 3 49.01 41.07 17.28
CA LYS A 3 49.51 41.69 16.05
C LYS A 3 49.34 40.69 14.87
N LYS A 4 49.05 41.24 13.68
CA LYS A 4 49.61 40.94 12.33
C LYS A 4 49.47 39.56 11.64
N LYS A 5 48.78 39.65 10.48
CA LYS A 5 49.01 39.08 9.13
C LYS A 5 50.39 38.46 8.80
N LEU A 6 50.35 37.40 7.96
CA LEU A 6 51.11 37.12 6.70
C LEU A 6 51.16 35.58 6.53
N ASN A 7 50.49 34.88 5.60
CA ASN A 7 50.49 34.86 4.12
C ASN A 7 51.84 34.42 3.47
N LYS A 8 51.94 33.17 2.98
CA LYS A 8 52.37 32.76 1.61
C LYS A 8 52.83 31.29 1.49
N LYS A 9 52.19 30.59 0.55
CA LYS A 9 52.59 29.57 -0.45
C LYS A 9 53.93 28.80 -0.36
N SER A 10 53.82 27.55 -0.88
CA SER A 10 54.85 26.73 -1.59
C SER A 10 55.80 25.92 -0.69
N LEU A 11 56.31 24.71 -1.00
CA LEU A 11 56.32 23.82 -2.17
C LEU A 11 57.07 22.52 -1.73
N ILE A 12 56.74 21.31 -2.25
CA ILE A 12 57.65 20.15 -2.51
C ILE A 12 58.39 19.49 -1.29
N ALA A 13 58.70 18.19 -1.20
CA ALA A 13 58.34 16.92 -1.79
C ALA A 13 59.05 15.81 -0.95
N LEU A 14 58.51 14.59 -0.97
CA LEU A 14 59.18 13.27 -0.89
C LEU A 14 60.53 13.12 -0.14
N PHE A 15 60.61 12.24 0.86
CA PHE A 15 61.09 10.84 0.72
C PHE A 15 61.22 10.11 2.08
N MET A 16 60.78 8.83 2.07
CA MET A 16 61.28 7.66 2.81
C MET A 16 61.39 7.65 4.35
N GLY A 17 60.71 6.66 4.96
CA GLY A 17 61.43 5.67 5.77
C GLY A 17 60.80 5.23 7.10
N VAL A 18 60.25 4.01 7.08
CA VAL A 18 60.40 2.96 8.12
C VAL A 18 59.41 2.94 9.31
N SER A 19 58.49 1.97 9.19
CA SER A 19 57.92 1.06 10.20
C SER A 19 57.26 1.61 11.47
N THR A 20 55.96 1.34 11.63
CA THR A 20 55.50 0.42 12.69
C THR A 20 54.12 -0.15 12.38
N ILE A 21 54.02 -1.44 12.61
CA ILE A 21 52.87 -2.33 12.45
C ILE A 21 51.85 -2.01 13.55
N PHE A 22 50.58 -1.80 13.20
CA PHE A 22 49.48 -2.18 14.09
C PHE A 22 48.34 -2.79 13.27
N VAL A 23 48.08 -4.03 13.63
CA VAL A 23 47.11 -4.97 13.08
C VAL A 23 45.72 -4.61 13.61
N SER A 24 44.74 -4.49 12.71
CA SER A 24 43.34 -4.80 13.05
C SER A 24 42.71 -5.53 11.87
N THR A 25 42.54 -6.82 12.10
CA THR A 25 41.90 -7.86 11.28
C THR A 25 40.51 -7.47 10.79
N ILE A 26 40.32 -7.46 9.47
CA ILE A 26 39.02 -7.81 8.86
C ILE A 26 39.18 -9.22 8.33
N ALA A 27 38.54 -10.18 9.00
CA ALA A 27 38.35 -11.51 8.47
C ALA A 27 37.33 -11.42 7.32
N VAL A 28 37.82 -11.47 6.08
CA VAL A 28 37.00 -11.82 4.92
C VAL A 28 37.09 -13.33 4.78
N ALA A 29 36.01 -14.04 5.12
CA ALA A 29 35.88 -15.45 4.79
C ALA A 29 35.49 -15.56 3.30
N THR A 30 36.44 -16.04 2.52
CA THR A 30 36.35 -16.42 1.12
C THR A 30 35.32 -17.54 0.94
N ALA A 31 34.33 -17.34 0.08
CA ALA A 31 33.65 -18.43 -0.61
C ALA A 31 33.89 -18.24 -2.11
N CYS A 32 34.78 -19.07 -2.65
CA CYS A 32 35.11 -19.12 -4.06
C CYS A 32 33.88 -19.53 -4.89
N SER A 33 33.45 -18.67 -5.82
CA SER A 33 32.93 -19.14 -7.10
C SER A 33 33.68 -18.40 -8.21
N LYS A 34 34.16 -19.18 -9.19
CA LYS A 34 35.00 -18.73 -10.30
C LYS A 34 34.26 -17.65 -11.11
N THR A 35 34.80 -16.43 -11.06
CA THR A 35 34.41 -15.31 -11.91
C THR A 35 35.12 -15.43 -13.26
N ASN A 36 34.37 -15.62 -14.34
CA ASN A 36 34.81 -15.21 -15.67
C ASN A 36 34.06 -13.93 -16.04
N ASN A 37 34.82 -12.83 -16.13
CA ASN A 37 34.56 -11.58 -16.86
C ASN A 37 33.11 -11.06 -16.95
N ASP A 38 32.73 -10.24 -15.96
CA ASP A 38 31.64 -9.23 -16.08
C ASP A 38 32.15 -7.83 -15.65
N ASN A 39 33.43 -7.52 -15.88
CA ASN A 39 34.06 -6.30 -15.34
C ASN A 39 33.85 -5.02 -16.15
N ASN A 40 32.92 -4.98 -17.12
CA ASN A 40 32.60 -3.76 -17.86
C ASN A 40 31.18 -3.19 -17.65
N ASP A 41 30.31 -3.81 -16.83
CA ASP A 41 28.94 -3.33 -16.59
C ASP A 41 28.68 -2.72 -15.19
N ILE A 42 29.71 -2.62 -14.35
CA ILE A 42 29.60 -2.15 -12.95
C ILE A 42 29.24 -0.64 -12.85
N LYS A 43 29.27 0.12 -13.94
CA LYS A 43 28.84 1.54 -13.93
C LYS A 43 27.32 1.74 -13.87
N LYS A 44 26.51 0.68 -13.93
CA LYS A 44 25.02 0.79 -13.91
C LYS A 44 24.33 0.24 -12.67
N GLU A 45 24.97 -0.55 -11.81
CA GLU A 45 24.33 -1.03 -10.58
C GLU A 45 24.32 0.10 -9.54
N GLY A 46 23.12 0.61 -9.20
CA GLY A 46 22.97 1.63 -8.15
C GLY A 46 23.49 1.16 -6.79
N LYS A 47 23.63 2.08 -5.84
CA LYS A 47 24.40 1.83 -4.60
C LYS A 47 23.65 1.03 -3.52
N THR A 48 22.43 0.57 -3.80
CA THR A 48 21.54 -0.07 -2.82
C THR A 48 21.36 -1.56 -3.10
N THR A 49 21.11 -2.33 -2.05
CA THR A 49 20.89 -3.79 -2.13
C THR A 49 19.60 -4.14 -2.86
N ILE A 50 18.60 -3.25 -2.89
CA ILE A 50 17.35 -3.47 -3.62
C ILE A 50 17.54 -3.70 -5.13
N ASN A 51 18.62 -3.17 -5.72
CA ASN A 51 18.99 -3.46 -7.12
C ASN A 51 19.25 -4.94 -7.38
N LYS A 52 19.66 -5.68 -6.36
CA LYS A 52 19.96 -7.11 -6.46
C LYS A 52 18.70 -7.96 -6.64
N LEU A 53 17.50 -7.42 -6.39
CA LEU A 53 16.22 -8.11 -6.61
C LEU A 53 15.88 -8.24 -8.10
N ILE A 54 16.36 -7.31 -8.92
CA ILE A 54 16.00 -7.22 -10.33
C ILE A 54 16.72 -8.30 -11.15
N THR A 55 15.97 -9.02 -11.98
CA THR A 55 16.53 -9.99 -12.92
C THR A 55 17.36 -9.31 -14.02
N LYS A 56 18.44 -9.97 -14.44
CA LYS A 56 19.30 -9.53 -15.54
C LYS A 56 18.88 -10.10 -16.91
N SER A 57 17.99 -11.10 -16.94
CA SER A 57 17.55 -11.75 -18.18
C SER A 57 16.03 -11.77 -18.31
N THR A 58 15.56 -11.56 -19.54
CA THR A 58 14.18 -11.81 -19.95
C THR A 58 13.98 -13.30 -20.18
N GLN A 59 12.87 -13.84 -19.67
CA GLN A 59 12.46 -15.23 -19.92
C GLN A 59 11.85 -15.40 -21.31
N LYS A 60 11.92 -16.63 -21.84
CA LYS A 60 11.25 -17.02 -23.09
C LYS A 60 9.77 -17.31 -22.85
N GLN A 61 8.96 -16.94 -23.85
CA GLN A 61 7.52 -17.18 -23.95
C GLN A 61 7.24 -18.68 -24.09
N SER A 62 6.89 -19.33 -23.00
CA SER A 62 6.33 -20.68 -23.00
C SER A 62 5.13 -20.76 -22.07
N ALA A 63 4.17 -21.63 -22.43
CA ALA A 63 3.02 -21.90 -21.58
C ALA A 63 3.48 -22.29 -20.17
N ILE A 64 2.81 -21.76 -19.15
CA ILE A 64 3.12 -22.04 -17.76
C ILE A 64 2.68 -23.47 -17.44
N GLU A 65 3.54 -24.24 -16.80
CA GLU A 65 3.16 -25.50 -16.18
C GLU A 65 2.72 -25.26 -14.73
N VAL A 66 1.61 -25.87 -14.32
CA VAL A 66 1.26 -25.93 -12.90
C VAL A 66 2.08 -27.06 -12.27
N SER A 67 2.83 -26.76 -11.21
CA SER A 67 3.77 -27.68 -10.58
C SER A 67 3.33 -28.12 -9.19
N GLU A 68 4.11 -29.02 -8.59
CA GLU A 68 4.08 -29.38 -7.18
C GLU A 68 3.99 -28.15 -6.24
N LYS A 69 3.32 -28.35 -5.11
CA LYS A 69 3.11 -27.32 -4.08
C LYS A 69 4.46 -26.84 -3.53
N TYR A 70 4.58 -25.54 -3.30
CA TYR A 70 5.69 -24.98 -2.53
C TYR A 70 5.35 -25.11 -1.04
N GLU A 71 6.01 -26.04 -0.35
CA GLU A 71 5.89 -26.22 1.09
C GLU A 71 6.75 -25.18 1.82
N LEU A 72 6.14 -24.36 2.67
CA LEU A 72 6.87 -23.43 3.54
C LEU A 72 7.65 -24.25 4.58
N SER A 73 8.97 -24.41 4.40
CA SER A 73 9.77 -25.43 5.10
C SER A 73 10.51 -24.93 6.35
N GLU A 74 10.72 -23.63 6.49
CA GLU A 74 11.20 -22.98 7.74
C GLU A 74 10.05 -22.35 8.55
N SER A 75 8.82 -22.85 8.40
CA SER A 75 7.68 -22.29 9.12
C SER A 75 7.84 -22.43 10.64
N ASN A 76 7.82 -21.32 11.38
CA ASN A 76 7.54 -21.33 12.81
C ASN A 76 6.03 -21.13 13.04
N GLU A 77 5.57 -21.17 14.30
CA GLU A 77 4.13 -21.05 14.62
C GLU A 77 3.47 -19.75 14.09
N ASN A 78 4.29 -18.73 13.80
CA ASN A 78 3.87 -17.42 13.30
C ASN A 78 3.97 -17.29 11.78
N SER A 79 4.54 -18.27 11.07
CA SER A 79 4.67 -18.24 9.61
C SER A 79 3.33 -18.47 8.93
N GLN A 80 2.70 -17.39 8.46
CA GLN A 80 1.30 -17.38 8.03
C GLN A 80 1.09 -16.61 6.73
N PHE A 81 0.18 -17.10 5.88
CA PHE A 81 -0.20 -16.42 4.64
C PHE A 81 -1.71 -16.45 4.40
N PHE A 82 -2.16 -15.64 3.43
CA PHE A 82 -3.57 -15.49 3.09
C PHE A 82 -3.90 -16.03 1.69
N ASN A 83 -4.87 -16.93 1.60
CA ASN A 83 -5.52 -17.37 0.35
C ASN A 83 -6.78 -16.56 0.05
N THR A 84 -6.75 -15.27 0.38
CA THR A 84 -7.85 -14.35 0.10
C THR A 84 -7.25 -13.01 -0.23
N LEU A 85 -7.78 -12.31 -1.22
CA LEU A 85 -7.39 -10.95 -1.58
C LEU A 85 -8.26 -9.96 -0.82
N THR A 86 -7.68 -8.82 -0.48
CA THR A 86 -8.44 -7.61 -0.17
C THR A 86 -9.42 -7.32 -1.32
N ASP A 87 -10.69 -7.08 -1.00
CA ASP A 87 -11.72 -6.78 -2.01
C ASP A 87 -12.25 -5.35 -1.79
N PRO A 88 -11.71 -4.34 -2.51
CA PRO A 88 -12.17 -2.96 -2.36
C PRO A 88 -13.62 -2.77 -2.80
N TYR A 89 -14.13 -3.64 -3.66
CA TYR A 89 -15.51 -3.59 -4.15
C TYR A 89 -16.49 -4.00 -3.04
N LYS A 90 -16.20 -5.09 -2.33
CA LYS A 90 -17.01 -5.53 -1.19
C LYS A 90 -17.00 -4.53 -0.04
N ALA A 91 -15.84 -3.94 0.27
CA ALA A 91 -15.75 -2.89 1.28
C ALA A 91 -16.68 -1.71 0.94
N PHE A 92 -16.69 -1.27 -0.32
CA PHE A 92 -17.57 -0.20 -0.78
C PHE A 92 -19.05 -0.57 -0.72
N GLU A 93 -19.42 -1.77 -1.19
CA GLU A 93 -20.80 -2.28 -1.10
C GLU A 93 -21.27 -2.38 0.35
N MET A 94 -20.39 -2.79 1.27
CA MET A 94 -20.74 -2.88 2.68
C MET A 94 -21.01 -1.51 3.29
N PHE A 95 -20.15 -0.53 3.05
CA PHE A 95 -20.37 0.85 3.50
C PHE A 95 -21.71 1.41 2.98
N ALA A 96 -22.00 1.20 1.70
CA ALA A 96 -23.23 1.65 1.06
C ALA A 96 -24.47 0.95 1.65
N LYS A 97 -24.41 -0.37 1.86
CA LYS A 97 -25.46 -1.13 2.54
C LYS A 97 -25.71 -0.63 3.95
N SER A 98 -24.66 -0.35 4.72
CA SER A 98 -24.81 0.15 6.08
C SER A 98 -25.37 1.59 6.14
N LEU A 99 -25.19 2.41 5.09
CA LEU A 99 -25.91 3.68 4.97
C LEU A 99 -27.41 3.46 4.77
N ASP A 100 -27.80 2.53 3.89
CA ASP A 100 -29.20 2.18 3.68
C ASP A 100 -29.85 1.67 4.99
N GLU A 101 -29.17 0.77 5.71
CA GLU A 101 -29.63 0.22 7.00
C GLU A 101 -29.68 1.27 8.12
N ALA A 102 -28.82 2.29 8.04
CA ALA A 102 -28.87 3.45 8.93
C ALA A 102 -30.06 4.38 8.64
N GLY A 103 -30.84 4.15 7.58
CA GLY A 103 -32.02 4.95 7.23
C GLY A 103 -31.71 6.18 6.38
N TYR A 104 -30.55 6.23 5.75
CA TYR A 104 -30.28 7.19 4.69
C TYR A 104 -30.90 6.72 3.39
N GLU A 105 -31.51 7.64 2.64
CA GLU A 105 -32.15 7.32 1.36
C GLU A 105 -31.43 8.03 0.22
N ILE A 106 -30.99 7.26 -0.79
CA ILE A 106 -30.32 7.82 -1.98
C ILE A 106 -31.21 8.82 -2.73
N THR A 107 -32.52 8.60 -2.73
CA THR A 107 -33.53 9.48 -3.37
C THR A 107 -33.64 10.85 -2.69
N SER A 108 -33.12 10.99 -1.47
CA SER A 108 -33.05 12.25 -0.73
C SER A 108 -31.65 12.88 -0.77
N HIS A 109 -30.66 12.19 -1.34
CA HIS A 109 -29.29 12.69 -1.42
C HIS A 109 -29.07 13.41 -2.74
N GLU A 110 -29.07 14.75 -2.73
CA GLU A 110 -28.99 15.62 -3.91
C GLU A 110 -28.02 15.15 -5.03
N PRO A 111 -26.77 14.73 -4.74
CA PRO A 111 -25.84 14.27 -5.77
C PRO A 111 -26.32 13.01 -6.51
N LEU A 112 -27.07 12.14 -5.85
CA LEU A 112 -27.46 10.82 -6.36
C LEU A 112 -28.97 10.63 -6.52
N LYS A 113 -29.82 11.59 -6.14
CA LYS A 113 -31.28 11.47 -6.17
C LYS A 113 -31.84 11.15 -7.57
N ASN A 114 -31.15 11.60 -8.62
CA ASN A 114 -31.53 11.41 -10.01
C ASN A 114 -30.72 10.28 -10.69
N SER A 115 -29.99 9.46 -9.92
CA SER A 115 -29.20 8.34 -10.46
C SER A 115 -30.06 7.20 -11.01
N GLY A 116 -31.37 7.21 -10.75
CA GLY A 116 -32.29 6.13 -11.10
C GLY A 116 -32.16 4.90 -10.20
N LYS A 117 -31.35 4.97 -9.13
CA LYS A 117 -31.15 3.89 -8.17
C LYS A 117 -32.05 4.08 -6.95
N SER A 118 -32.48 2.97 -6.36
CA SER A 118 -33.39 2.95 -5.21
C SER A 118 -32.67 2.95 -3.85
N SER A 119 -31.40 2.55 -3.81
CA SER A 119 -30.57 2.53 -2.61
C SER A 119 -29.09 2.86 -2.89
N PHE A 120 -28.33 3.19 -1.83
CA PHE A 120 -26.89 3.37 -1.93
C PHE A 120 -26.19 2.08 -2.35
N LEU A 121 -26.62 0.92 -1.85
CA LEU A 121 -26.08 -0.38 -2.25
C LEU A 121 -26.27 -0.66 -3.73
N GLU A 122 -27.44 -0.34 -4.28
CA GLU A 122 -27.72 -0.53 -5.71
C GLU A 122 -26.79 0.34 -6.57
N TYR A 123 -26.59 1.60 -6.15
CA TYR A 123 -25.63 2.50 -6.79
C TYR A 123 -24.19 1.98 -6.66
N ALA A 124 -23.77 1.53 -5.48
CA ALA A 124 -22.42 1.01 -5.26
C ALA A 124 -22.11 -0.22 -6.12
N LYS A 125 -23.06 -1.14 -6.29
CA LYS A 125 -22.94 -2.30 -7.19
C LYS A 125 -22.78 -1.90 -8.64
N ASP A 126 -23.54 -0.89 -9.10
CA ASP A 126 -23.42 -0.32 -10.44
C ASP A 126 -22.02 0.25 -10.69
N ILE A 127 -21.52 1.07 -9.75
CA ILE A 127 -20.16 1.62 -9.81
C ILE A 127 -19.10 0.52 -9.79
N ASN A 128 -19.22 -0.48 -8.92
CA ASN A 128 -18.28 -1.59 -8.88
C ASN A 128 -18.24 -2.37 -10.19
N ALA A 129 -19.37 -2.60 -10.85
CA ALA A 129 -19.39 -3.24 -12.16
C ALA A 129 -18.60 -2.42 -13.20
N LYS A 130 -18.80 -1.10 -13.24
CA LYS A 130 -18.09 -0.18 -14.12
C LYS A 130 -16.59 -0.10 -13.84
N VAL A 131 -16.20 -0.05 -12.57
CA VAL A 131 -14.79 -0.02 -12.16
C VAL A 131 -14.11 -1.36 -12.48
N ARG A 132 -14.73 -2.50 -12.17
CA ARG A 132 -14.20 -3.82 -12.55
C ARG A 132 -13.95 -3.89 -14.06
N GLU A 133 -14.93 -3.50 -14.85
CA GLU A 133 -14.81 -3.49 -16.31
C GLU A 133 -13.69 -2.58 -16.81
N TYR A 134 -13.54 -1.39 -16.20
CA TYR A 134 -12.42 -0.51 -16.49
C TYR A 134 -11.07 -1.17 -16.17
N VAL A 135 -10.94 -1.84 -15.02
CA VAL A 135 -9.73 -2.60 -14.66
C VAL A 135 -9.45 -3.69 -15.70
N ARG A 136 -10.46 -4.45 -16.16
CA ARG A 136 -10.28 -5.47 -17.21
C ARG A 136 -9.78 -4.86 -18.52
N LYS A 137 -10.31 -3.71 -18.91
CA LYS A 137 -9.87 -2.98 -20.11
C LYS A 137 -8.42 -2.52 -19.97
N VAL A 138 -8.03 -1.92 -18.85
CA VAL A 138 -6.64 -1.52 -18.58
C VAL A 138 -5.70 -2.74 -18.58
N ALA A 139 -6.11 -3.84 -17.94
CA ALA A 139 -5.33 -5.07 -17.91
C ALA A 139 -5.12 -5.72 -19.29
N ASN A 140 -5.96 -5.40 -20.26
CA ASN A 140 -5.88 -5.90 -21.64
C ASN A 140 -5.28 -4.90 -22.63
N LEU A 141 -4.77 -3.76 -22.15
CA LEU A 141 -3.96 -2.86 -22.97
C LEU A 141 -2.73 -3.62 -23.51
N PRO A 142 -2.32 -3.41 -24.77
CA PRO A 142 -1.21 -4.14 -25.41
C PRO A 142 0.06 -4.25 -24.56
N THR A 143 0.48 -3.16 -23.91
CA THR A 143 1.68 -3.13 -23.07
C THR A 143 1.53 -4.02 -21.84
N ILE A 144 0.40 -3.95 -21.15
CA ILE A 144 0.15 -4.81 -19.97
C ILE A 144 0.01 -6.26 -20.36
N LYS A 145 -0.76 -6.54 -21.42
CA LYS A 145 -0.94 -7.89 -21.92
C LYS A 145 0.41 -8.52 -22.26
N LYS A 146 1.32 -7.78 -22.92
CA LYS A 146 2.69 -8.24 -23.19
C LYS A 146 3.46 -8.56 -21.91
N LEU A 147 3.35 -7.75 -20.85
CA LEU A 147 4.01 -8.05 -19.58
C LEU A 147 3.46 -9.33 -18.95
N ARG A 148 2.13 -9.51 -18.94
CA ARG A 148 1.47 -10.71 -18.44
C ARG A 148 1.86 -11.95 -19.25
N ASP A 149 1.84 -11.87 -20.57
CA ASP A 149 2.19 -12.96 -21.48
C ASP A 149 3.67 -13.37 -21.35
N ASN A 150 4.52 -12.44 -20.89
CA ASN A 150 5.93 -12.70 -20.55
C ASN A 150 6.13 -13.17 -19.08
N ASN A 151 5.06 -13.46 -18.35
CA ASN A 151 5.10 -13.85 -16.93
C ASN A 151 5.88 -12.88 -16.03
N THR A 152 5.77 -11.58 -16.32
CA THR A 152 6.48 -10.53 -15.59
C THR A 152 6.22 -10.65 -14.08
N THR A 153 7.32 -10.70 -13.33
CA THR A 153 7.33 -10.79 -11.87
C THR A 153 7.42 -9.43 -11.23
N VAL A 154 6.61 -9.19 -10.21
CA VAL A 154 6.55 -7.91 -9.50
C VAL A 154 6.63 -8.18 -7.99
N LEU A 155 7.49 -7.42 -7.30
CA LEU A 155 7.51 -7.34 -5.85
C LEU A 155 7.00 -5.96 -5.40
N TRP A 156 6.29 -5.95 -4.28
CA TRP A 156 5.94 -4.73 -3.57
C TRP A 156 6.77 -4.65 -2.28
N ALA A 157 7.80 -3.81 -2.30
CA ALA A 157 8.64 -3.54 -1.13
C ALA A 157 8.06 -2.36 -0.36
N GLU A 158 7.94 -2.47 0.96
CA GLU A 158 7.49 -1.38 1.82
C GLU A 158 8.53 -1.05 2.87
N SER A 159 8.80 0.25 3.04
CA SER A 159 9.59 0.77 4.13
C SER A 159 8.74 1.58 5.10
N THR A 160 8.91 1.31 6.40
CA THR A 160 8.28 2.08 7.48
C THR A 160 9.17 3.20 8.00
N GLN A 161 10.37 3.33 7.43
CA GLN A 161 11.43 4.20 7.94
C GLN A 161 11.13 5.68 7.70
N GLU A 162 11.73 6.51 8.54
CA GLU A 162 11.77 7.96 8.32
C GLU A 162 12.93 8.30 7.38
N PHE A 163 12.66 8.95 6.25
CA PHE A 163 13.67 9.19 5.23
C PHE A 163 14.19 10.62 5.24
N ASP A 164 15.51 10.75 5.24
CA ASP A 164 16.23 11.98 4.91
C ASP A 164 16.89 11.77 3.54
N SER A 165 16.79 12.77 2.65
CA SER A 165 17.45 12.79 1.33
C SER A 165 18.98 12.66 1.37
N SER A 166 19.60 12.64 2.56
CA SER A 166 21.03 12.41 2.76
C SER A 166 21.39 10.98 3.21
N ASP A 167 20.44 10.17 3.68
CA ASP A 167 20.70 8.87 4.30
C ASP A 167 20.25 7.70 3.42
N LYS A 168 21.23 7.10 2.72
CA LYS A 168 21.01 5.98 1.81
C LYS A 168 20.77 4.65 2.52
N SER A 169 21.23 4.52 3.77
CA SER A 169 21.20 3.24 4.49
C SER A 169 19.78 2.75 4.75
N LYS A 170 18.83 3.69 4.87
CA LYS A 170 17.42 3.39 5.11
C LYS A 170 16.70 2.82 3.89
N LEU A 171 17.22 3.02 2.68
CA LEU A 171 16.61 2.47 1.46
C LEU A 171 16.62 0.94 1.42
N ASP A 172 17.55 0.32 2.15
CA ASP A 172 17.67 -1.12 2.23
C ASP A 172 16.75 -1.74 3.31
N LEU A 173 16.20 -0.93 4.21
CA LEU A 173 15.28 -1.34 5.29
C LEU A 173 13.84 -1.45 4.76
N TYR A 174 13.49 -2.59 4.18
CA TYR A 174 12.15 -2.88 3.64
C TYR A 174 11.74 -4.34 3.86
N TYR A 175 10.43 -4.57 3.84
CA TYR A 175 9.82 -5.92 3.78
C TYR A 175 8.96 -6.05 2.52
N PHE A 176 8.53 -7.26 2.18
CA PHE A 176 7.64 -7.46 1.03
C PHE A 176 6.19 -7.60 1.46
N GLN A 177 5.29 -6.94 0.75
CA GLN A 177 3.85 -7.18 0.91
C GLN A 177 3.48 -8.49 0.21
N GLN A 178 2.63 -9.28 0.86
CA GLN A 178 2.05 -10.48 0.28
C GLN A 178 1.06 -10.11 -0.84
N GLN A 179 0.79 -11.05 -1.75
CA GLN A 179 -0.02 -10.76 -2.95
C GLN A 179 -1.49 -10.45 -2.63
N ASP A 180 -1.97 -10.88 -1.47
CA ASP A 180 -3.34 -10.67 -1.02
C ASP A 180 -3.71 -9.19 -0.86
N LEU A 181 -2.72 -8.34 -0.60
CA LEU A 181 -2.97 -6.92 -0.38
C LEU A 181 -3.12 -6.11 -1.68
N PHE A 182 -2.56 -6.60 -2.80
CA PHE A 182 -2.55 -5.89 -4.09
C PHE A 182 -3.21 -6.71 -5.20
N PRO A 183 -4.52 -7.00 -5.10
CA PRO A 183 -5.23 -7.76 -6.13
C PRO A 183 -5.14 -7.12 -7.52
N LEU A 184 -5.07 -5.78 -7.60
CA LEU A 184 -4.96 -5.10 -8.89
C LEU A 184 -3.65 -5.44 -9.64
N LEU A 185 -2.58 -5.86 -8.94
CA LEU A 185 -1.37 -6.36 -9.60
C LEU A 185 -1.49 -7.84 -9.97
N TYR A 186 -1.96 -8.67 -9.03
CA TYR A 186 -1.76 -10.12 -9.09
C TYR A 186 -2.98 -10.93 -9.55
N SER A 187 -4.20 -10.44 -9.34
CA SER A 187 -5.42 -11.10 -9.84
C SER A 187 -5.42 -11.18 -11.36
N GLN A 188 -6.02 -12.25 -11.91
CA GLN A 188 -6.19 -12.35 -13.35
C GLN A 188 -7.19 -11.30 -13.87
N PRO A 189 -7.05 -10.85 -15.13
CA PRO A 189 -7.97 -9.87 -15.71
C PRO A 189 -9.43 -10.33 -15.76
N ASP A 190 -9.67 -11.63 -15.88
CA ASP A 190 -10.98 -12.26 -15.97
C ASP A 190 -11.55 -12.69 -14.62
N ASP A 191 -10.87 -12.38 -13.50
CA ASP A 191 -11.43 -12.64 -12.17
C ASP A 191 -12.79 -11.95 -12.02
N ALA A 192 -13.79 -12.73 -11.61
CA ALA A 192 -15.17 -12.27 -11.53
C ALA A 192 -15.36 -11.26 -10.39
N ASN A 193 -14.60 -11.39 -9.30
CA ASN A 193 -14.77 -10.61 -8.08
C ASN A 193 -13.81 -9.43 -8.05
N VAL A 194 -12.52 -9.69 -8.27
CA VAL A 194 -11.45 -8.70 -8.09
C VAL A 194 -10.45 -8.79 -9.24
N PRO A 195 -10.79 -8.28 -10.46
CA PRO A 195 -9.88 -8.32 -11.60
C PRO A 195 -8.61 -7.50 -11.35
N GLY A 196 -7.52 -7.91 -12.00
CA GLY A 196 -6.21 -7.26 -11.91
C GLY A 196 -5.38 -7.39 -13.20
N LEU A 197 -4.12 -6.95 -13.16
CA LEU A 197 -3.22 -7.00 -14.33
C LEU A 197 -2.75 -8.43 -14.68
N GLY A 198 -2.81 -9.36 -13.73
CA GLY A 198 -2.38 -10.75 -13.88
C GLY A 198 -0.87 -10.95 -13.81
N LEU A 199 -0.13 -10.02 -13.20
CA LEU A 199 1.32 -10.13 -13.01
C LEU A 199 1.65 -11.15 -11.94
N ARG A 200 2.91 -11.60 -11.89
CA ARG A 200 3.31 -12.74 -11.06
C ARG A 200 4.01 -12.30 -9.77
N PHE A 201 3.65 -12.93 -8.66
CA PHE A 201 4.48 -12.87 -7.46
C PHE A 201 5.62 -13.90 -7.59
N PRO A 202 6.90 -13.51 -7.46
CA PRO A 202 8.00 -14.43 -7.69
C PRO A 202 8.16 -15.45 -6.57
N LYS A 203 8.60 -16.66 -6.93
CA LYS A 203 9.05 -17.68 -5.98
C LYS A 203 10.37 -17.26 -5.33
N PRO A 204 10.53 -17.39 -4.00
CA PRO A 204 11.84 -17.26 -3.37
C PRO A 204 12.77 -18.39 -3.82
N LYS A 205 14.06 -18.09 -3.99
CA LYS A 205 15.10 -19.06 -4.43
C LYS A 205 15.45 -20.11 -3.39
N ASN A 206 15.12 -19.83 -2.14
CA ASN A 206 15.38 -20.68 -1.00
C ASN A 206 14.36 -20.37 0.10
N HIS A 207 14.32 -21.22 1.11
CA HIS A 207 13.33 -21.16 2.18
C HIS A 207 13.66 -20.17 3.31
N LYS A 208 14.75 -19.37 3.19
CA LYS A 208 15.17 -18.43 4.26
C LYS A 208 14.13 -17.36 4.57
N ALA A 209 13.24 -17.07 3.62
CA ALA A 209 12.16 -16.12 3.80
C ALA A 209 10.91 -16.70 4.44
N ASP A 210 10.72 -18.02 4.40
CA ASP A 210 9.47 -18.69 4.76
C ASP A 210 9.05 -18.38 6.21
N LYS A 211 10.02 -18.29 7.13
CA LYS A 211 9.77 -18.02 8.54
C LYS A 211 9.24 -16.61 8.85
N TYR A 212 9.35 -15.70 7.89
CA TYR A 212 8.97 -14.30 8.02
C TYR A 212 7.64 -13.96 7.35
N PHE A 213 6.97 -14.92 6.72
CA PHE A 213 5.56 -14.75 6.32
C PHE A 213 4.74 -14.48 7.57
N ASP A 214 4.07 -13.34 7.66
CA ASP A 214 3.34 -12.98 8.87
C ASP A 214 1.89 -12.59 8.58
N ASN A 215 1.09 -12.55 9.64
CA ASN A 215 -0.32 -12.19 9.55
C ASN A 215 -0.57 -10.68 9.44
N TRP A 216 0.48 -9.88 9.24
CA TRP A 216 0.39 -8.43 8.93
C TRP A 216 0.38 -8.19 7.42
N HIS A 217 0.03 -9.21 6.64
CA HIS A 217 0.02 -9.20 5.17
C HIS A 217 1.40 -9.00 4.55
N GLY A 218 2.48 -9.20 5.33
CA GLY A 218 3.84 -9.03 4.87
C GLY A 218 4.69 -10.28 4.96
N ILE A 219 5.89 -10.19 4.41
CA ILE A 219 7.00 -11.10 4.60
C ILE A 219 8.10 -10.29 5.29
N GLY A 220 8.09 -10.31 6.63
CA GLY A 220 8.98 -9.53 7.50
C GLY A 220 8.37 -8.23 8.04
N ALA A 221 7.07 -8.00 7.88
CA ALA A 221 6.40 -6.79 8.37
C ALA A 221 6.42 -6.69 9.90
N ALA A 222 6.15 -7.80 10.60
CA ALA A 222 6.20 -7.83 12.06
C ALA A 222 7.61 -7.49 12.60
N GLN A 223 8.65 -7.88 11.85
CA GLN A 223 10.05 -7.75 12.24
C GLN A 223 10.52 -6.33 11.99
N ASN A 224 10.17 -5.77 10.83
CA ASN A 224 10.43 -4.38 10.50
C ASN A 224 9.70 -3.38 11.42
N ASN A 225 8.60 -3.80 12.07
CA ASN A 225 7.88 -2.99 13.06
C ASN A 225 8.31 -3.27 14.52
N ALA A 226 9.18 -4.26 14.77
CA ALA A 226 9.70 -4.53 16.10
C ALA A 226 10.85 -3.57 16.45
N SER A 227 10.98 -3.20 17.72
CA SER A 227 11.99 -2.23 18.21
C SER A 227 13.45 -2.73 18.14
N LYS A 228 13.73 -3.84 17.46
CA LYS A 228 15.07 -4.45 17.35
C LYS A 228 15.55 -4.36 15.90
N ASN A 229 16.66 -3.66 15.70
CA ASN A 229 17.41 -3.64 14.44
C ASN A 229 18.14 -4.99 14.26
N ASP A 230 17.38 -6.04 14.00
CA ASP A 230 17.92 -7.31 13.56
C ASP A 230 18.17 -7.22 12.05
N PHE A 231 19.42 -7.31 11.61
CA PHE A 231 19.76 -7.24 10.17
C PHE A 231 19.59 -8.60 9.48
N ASP A 232 19.43 -9.70 10.23
CA ASP A 232 19.43 -11.05 9.67
C ASP A 232 18.15 -11.34 8.87
N TRP A 233 17.00 -10.79 9.29
CA TRP A 233 15.76 -10.97 8.54
C TRP A 233 15.80 -10.24 7.19
N MET A 234 16.44 -9.07 7.14
CA MET A 234 16.60 -8.32 5.90
C MET A 234 17.50 -9.05 4.92
N LEU A 235 18.65 -9.54 5.40
CA LEU A 235 19.56 -10.34 4.58
C LEU A 235 18.85 -11.60 4.06
N SER A 236 18.05 -12.26 4.90
CA SER A 236 17.25 -13.41 4.51
C SER A 236 16.26 -13.07 3.38
N MET A 237 15.57 -11.92 3.45
CA MET A 237 14.69 -11.44 2.37
C MET A 237 15.45 -11.17 1.08
N GLN A 238 16.56 -10.44 1.17
CA GLN A 238 17.37 -10.06 0.02
C GLN A 238 17.97 -11.27 -0.69
N GLU A 239 18.41 -12.27 0.08
CA GLU A 239 18.94 -13.53 -0.47
C GLU A 239 17.84 -14.40 -1.08
N ALA A 240 16.69 -14.54 -0.41
CA ALA A 240 15.58 -15.34 -0.91
C ALA A 240 15.02 -14.78 -2.22
N PHE A 241 14.92 -13.46 -2.36
CA PHE A 241 14.38 -12.79 -3.56
C PHE A 241 15.47 -12.25 -4.50
N TYR A 242 16.71 -12.71 -4.37
CA TYR A 242 17.81 -12.29 -5.23
C TYR A 242 17.52 -12.59 -6.72
N ARG A 243 17.48 -11.55 -7.55
CA ARG A 243 17.17 -11.62 -8.99
C ARG A 243 15.86 -12.37 -9.29
N THR A 244 14.82 -12.23 -8.49
CA THR A 244 13.55 -12.91 -8.74
C THR A 244 12.50 -12.01 -9.38
N ALA A 245 12.65 -10.69 -9.34
CA ALA A 245 11.66 -9.72 -9.83
C ALA A 245 12.07 -9.06 -11.14
N ASP A 246 11.10 -8.75 -12.00
CA ASP A 246 11.27 -7.86 -13.14
C ASP A 246 11.06 -6.40 -12.73
N TYR A 247 10.10 -6.14 -11.85
CA TYR A 247 9.84 -4.82 -11.28
C TYR A 247 9.71 -4.88 -9.77
N VAL A 248 10.11 -3.79 -9.10
CA VAL A 248 9.89 -3.59 -7.67
C VAL A 248 9.17 -2.26 -7.50
N PHE A 249 7.94 -2.29 -6.97
CA PHE A 249 7.32 -1.08 -6.44
C PHE A 249 7.85 -0.84 -5.02
N TYR A 250 8.52 0.28 -4.81
CA TYR A 250 9.09 0.66 -3.52
C TYR A 250 8.21 1.71 -2.84
N ASN A 251 7.45 1.28 -1.85
CA ASN A 251 6.54 2.12 -1.09
C ASN A 251 7.26 2.82 0.07
N TYR A 252 7.20 4.15 0.07
CA TYR A 252 7.62 5.02 1.17
C TYR A 252 6.43 5.85 1.65
N ASP A 253 6.47 6.39 2.87
CA ASP A 253 5.40 7.26 3.38
C ASP A 253 5.86 8.72 3.37
N SER A 254 5.24 9.55 2.53
CA SER A 254 5.57 10.97 2.44
C SER A 254 5.38 11.72 3.77
N ASN A 255 4.57 11.19 4.69
CA ASN A 255 4.40 11.76 6.04
C ASN A 255 5.55 11.43 7.00
N LYS A 256 6.50 10.59 6.56
CA LYS A 256 7.70 10.22 7.30
C LYS A 256 8.97 10.77 6.63
N LEU A 257 8.85 11.80 5.82
CA LEU A 257 10.04 12.52 5.34
C LEU A 257 10.57 13.41 6.47
N ALA A 258 11.86 13.29 6.75
CA ALA A 258 12.55 14.01 7.81
C ALA A 258 12.90 15.44 7.39
N GLY A 259 12.92 16.36 8.35
CA GLY A 259 13.31 17.76 8.14
C GLY A 259 12.40 18.46 7.13
N GLU A 260 13.00 19.24 6.23
CA GLU A 260 12.28 19.95 5.15
C GLU A 260 12.23 19.15 3.84
N THR A 261 12.48 17.84 3.89
CA THR A 261 12.51 16.99 2.69
C THR A 261 11.12 16.90 2.07
N THR A 262 10.96 17.46 0.89
CA THR A 262 9.76 17.32 0.07
C THR A 262 9.74 15.98 -0.66
N LYS A 263 8.55 15.53 -1.07
CA LYS A 263 8.35 14.37 -1.95
C LYS A 263 9.23 14.42 -3.20
N SER A 264 9.26 15.56 -3.89
CA SER A 264 10.05 15.70 -5.13
C SER A 264 11.56 15.57 -4.88
N GLN A 265 12.05 16.10 -3.76
CA GLN A 265 13.45 15.94 -3.35
C GLN A 265 13.76 14.48 -3.01
N PHE A 266 12.89 13.79 -2.26
CA PHE A 266 13.07 12.37 -1.97
C PHE A 266 13.08 11.53 -3.25
N GLU A 267 12.13 11.70 -4.16
CA GLU A 267 12.07 10.92 -5.40
C GLU A 267 13.27 11.19 -6.32
N SER A 268 13.78 12.41 -6.34
CA SER A 268 15.03 12.76 -7.04
C SER A 268 16.24 12.06 -6.41
N PHE A 269 16.34 12.08 -5.08
CA PHE A 269 17.36 11.35 -4.33
C PHE A 269 17.27 9.83 -4.59
N PHE A 270 16.08 9.25 -4.49
CA PHE A 270 15.81 7.84 -4.74
C PHE A 270 16.26 7.44 -6.15
N LYS A 271 15.82 8.18 -7.16
CA LYS A 271 16.20 7.94 -8.56
C LYS A 271 17.71 8.00 -8.76
N SER A 272 18.40 8.98 -8.16
CA SER A 272 19.86 9.11 -8.26
C SER A 272 20.62 8.01 -7.52
N THR A 273 20.06 7.49 -6.43
CA THR A 273 20.72 6.52 -5.55
C THR A 273 20.50 5.08 -6.01
N VAL A 274 19.25 4.74 -6.31
CA VAL A 274 18.85 3.43 -6.81
C VAL A 274 19.23 3.26 -8.27
N ASN A 275 19.12 4.32 -9.09
CA ASN A 275 19.58 4.35 -10.48
C ASN A 275 19.15 3.13 -11.32
N ASN A 276 17.88 2.73 -11.19
CA ASN A 276 17.29 1.61 -11.90
C ASN A 276 15.81 1.91 -12.13
N ASP A 277 15.39 1.93 -13.40
CA ASP A 277 14.04 2.29 -13.82
C ASP A 277 13.00 1.21 -13.50
N LYS A 278 13.44 -0.02 -13.25
CA LYS A 278 12.58 -1.11 -12.81
C LYS A 278 12.28 -1.11 -11.31
N ILE A 279 12.91 -0.21 -10.55
CA ILE A 279 12.62 0.01 -9.13
C ILE A 279 11.92 1.36 -9.01
N ILE A 280 10.62 1.29 -8.74
CA ILE A 280 9.70 2.39 -8.94
C ILE A 280 9.23 2.91 -7.59
N PRO A 281 9.57 4.15 -7.19
CA PRO A 281 9.04 4.70 -5.96
C PRO A 281 7.53 4.93 -6.08
N VAL A 282 6.80 4.57 -5.02
CA VAL A 282 5.38 4.83 -4.83
C VAL A 282 5.17 5.39 -3.43
N ASP A 283 4.20 6.29 -3.29
CA ASP A 283 3.95 7.03 -2.07
C ASP A 283 2.74 6.44 -1.36
N PHE A 284 2.89 6.11 -0.09
CA PHE A 284 1.83 5.55 0.74
C PHE A 284 0.57 6.42 0.69
N GLN A 285 0.71 7.75 0.71
CA GLN A 285 -0.44 8.67 0.71
C GLN A 285 -1.23 8.66 -0.59
N ILE A 286 -0.63 8.17 -1.67
CA ILE A 286 -1.18 8.24 -3.02
C ILE A 286 -1.57 6.87 -3.56
N GLU A 287 -0.73 5.86 -3.37
CA GLU A 287 -0.93 4.50 -3.87
C GLU A 287 -1.45 3.57 -2.79
N TYR A 288 -0.71 3.37 -1.69
CA TYR A 288 -1.10 2.38 -0.68
C TYR A 288 -2.43 2.73 0.01
N SER A 289 -2.65 4.00 0.33
CA SER A 289 -3.91 4.47 0.94
C SER A 289 -5.11 4.32 0.01
N SER A 290 -4.87 4.16 -1.29
CA SER A 290 -5.89 4.08 -2.34
C SER A 290 -6.43 2.66 -2.59
N ILE A 291 -5.91 1.63 -1.89
CA ILE A 291 -6.31 0.24 -2.14
C ILE A 291 -7.71 -0.13 -1.60
N TRP A 292 -8.40 0.79 -0.94
CA TRP A 292 -9.60 0.47 -0.13
C TRP A 292 -10.93 0.78 -0.78
N GLY A 293 -10.99 1.62 -1.82
CA GLY A 293 -12.25 2.04 -2.43
C GLY A 293 -12.21 2.18 -3.95
N PRO A 294 -13.35 2.54 -4.57
CA PRO A 294 -13.49 2.54 -6.03
C PRO A 294 -12.70 3.65 -6.72
N ILE A 295 -12.56 4.84 -6.11
CA ILE A 295 -11.77 5.94 -6.70
C ILE A 295 -10.29 5.57 -6.65
N GLY A 296 -9.85 5.09 -5.50
CA GLY A 296 -8.49 4.62 -5.32
C GLY A 296 -8.15 3.44 -6.24
N THR A 297 -9.09 2.51 -6.46
CA THR A 297 -8.94 1.42 -7.45
C THR A 297 -8.68 1.94 -8.86
N VAL A 298 -9.50 2.90 -9.34
CA VAL A 298 -9.31 3.54 -10.65
C VAL A 298 -7.95 4.23 -10.75
N ARG A 299 -7.57 4.99 -9.71
CA ARG A 299 -6.29 5.69 -9.68
C ARG A 299 -5.11 4.73 -9.68
N LEU A 300 -5.19 3.67 -8.87
CA LEU A 300 -4.10 2.73 -8.68
C LEU A 300 -3.87 1.90 -9.94
N ILE A 301 -4.91 1.44 -10.61
CA ILE A 301 -4.76 0.69 -11.87
C ILE A 301 -4.14 1.58 -12.97
N GLN A 302 -4.50 2.87 -13.02
CA GLN A 302 -3.88 3.84 -13.92
C GLN A 302 -2.41 4.09 -13.56
N SER A 303 -2.10 4.25 -12.26
CA SER A 303 -0.73 4.45 -11.78
C SER A 303 0.15 3.25 -12.12
N PHE A 304 -0.30 2.03 -11.85
CA PHE A 304 0.40 0.81 -12.21
C PHE A 304 0.61 0.69 -13.70
N ALA A 305 -0.42 0.94 -14.51
CA ALA A 305 -0.31 0.89 -15.96
C ALA A 305 0.80 1.82 -16.47
N LYS A 306 0.78 3.09 -16.06
CA LYS A 306 1.80 4.09 -16.47
C LYS A 306 3.21 3.71 -15.99
N LYS A 307 3.34 3.30 -14.73
CA LYS A 307 4.62 2.87 -14.13
C LYS A 307 5.19 1.63 -14.82
N LEU A 308 4.32 0.79 -15.39
CA LEU A 308 4.68 -0.39 -16.19
C LEU A 308 4.83 -0.10 -17.69
N GLY A 309 4.85 1.17 -18.08
CA GLY A 309 5.20 1.60 -19.44
C GLY A 309 4.03 1.86 -20.39
N VAL A 310 2.77 1.80 -19.92
CA VAL A 310 1.61 2.22 -20.72
C VAL A 310 1.69 3.72 -20.98
N SER A 311 1.66 4.11 -22.25
CA SER A 311 1.64 5.52 -22.66
C SER A 311 0.30 6.18 -22.36
N ASP A 312 0.28 7.51 -22.22
CA ASP A 312 -0.97 8.27 -22.05
C ASP A 312 -1.93 8.04 -23.23
N SER A 313 -1.42 7.93 -24.46
CA SER A 313 -2.23 7.62 -25.65
C SER A 313 -2.86 6.23 -25.61
N GLU A 314 -2.13 5.23 -25.10
CA GLU A 314 -2.64 3.87 -24.95
C GLU A 314 -3.70 3.81 -23.85
N LEU A 315 -3.45 4.45 -22.71
CA LEU A 315 -4.42 4.53 -21.61
C LEU A 315 -5.69 5.29 -22.02
N ALA A 316 -5.58 6.32 -22.88
CA ALA A 316 -6.72 7.06 -23.39
C ALA A 316 -7.67 6.24 -24.30
N THR A 317 -7.22 5.07 -24.79
CA THR A 317 -8.08 4.16 -25.57
C THR A 317 -9.16 3.48 -24.72
N VAL A 318 -8.98 3.44 -23.40
CA VAL A 318 -9.93 2.85 -22.46
C VAL A 318 -10.62 3.95 -21.67
N LYS A 319 -11.94 3.87 -21.55
CA LYS A 319 -12.76 4.86 -20.84
C LYS A 319 -13.43 4.23 -19.63
N LEU A 320 -13.37 4.94 -18.51
CA LEU A 320 -14.15 4.63 -17.32
C LEU A 320 -15.60 5.08 -17.58
N ASP A 321 -16.54 4.14 -17.50
CA ASP A 321 -17.97 4.43 -17.64
C ASP A 321 -18.58 4.93 -16.32
N TRP A 322 -17.89 5.84 -15.66
CA TRP A 322 -18.29 6.47 -14.41
C TRP A 322 -17.67 7.86 -14.34
N THR A 323 -18.52 8.86 -14.10
CA THR A 323 -18.05 10.21 -13.81
C THR A 323 -17.71 10.31 -12.33
N LEU A 324 -16.42 10.51 -12.02
CA LEU A 324 -15.97 10.67 -10.65
C LEU A 324 -16.56 11.94 -10.02
N PRO A 325 -16.99 11.89 -8.74
CA PRO A 325 -17.44 13.06 -8.02
C PRO A 325 -16.36 14.14 -7.89
N THR A 326 -16.80 15.39 -7.77
CA THR A 326 -15.95 16.57 -7.56
C THR A 326 -16.30 17.25 -6.24
N LYS A 327 -15.41 18.10 -5.71
CA LYS A 327 -15.66 18.84 -4.47
C LYS A 327 -16.94 19.69 -4.48
N GLN A 328 -17.41 20.12 -5.66
CA GLN A 328 -18.66 20.86 -5.82
C GLN A 328 -19.90 19.97 -5.72
N THR A 329 -19.78 18.72 -6.18
CA THR A 329 -20.87 17.75 -6.14
C THR A 329 -21.03 17.11 -4.76
N LEU A 330 -20.00 17.10 -3.91
CA LEU A 330 -20.10 16.52 -2.57
C LEU A 330 -21.08 17.32 -1.69
N LYS A 331 -21.97 16.60 -0.99
CA LYS A 331 -22.96 17.18 -0.08
C LYS A 331 -23.00 16.41 1.23
N HIS A 332 -23.34 17.12 2.30
CA HIS A 332 -23.69 16.46 3.55
C HIS A 332 -24.91 15.55 3.36
N ILE A 333 -24.94 14.46 4.11
CA ILE A 333 -26.04 13.49 4.10
C ILE A 333 -26.88 13.67 5.36
N ARG A 334 -28.21 13.51 5.23
CA ARG A 334 -29.16 13.67 6.33
C ARG A 334 -30.14 12.50 6.34
N PRO A 335 -30.52 11.98 7.52
CA PRO A 335 -31.56 10.96 7.62
C PRO A 335 -32.93 11.58 7.32
N LYS A 336 -33.72 10.97 6.42
CA LYS A 336 -34.99 11.54 5.93
C LYS A 336 -36.05 11.71 7.03
N ASN A 337 -36.11 10.76 7.96
CA ASN A 337 -37.17 10.69 8.98
C ASN A 337 -36.69 11.10 10.38
N ASN A 338 -35.49 11.67 10.52
CA ASN A 338 -35.08 12.16 11.82
C ASN A 338 -35.59 13.59 12.05
N LYS A 339 -36.64 13.71 12.87
CA LYS A 339 -37.18 15.00 13.32
C LYS A 339 -36.39 15.59 14.50
N ASP A 340 -35.50 14.81 15.10
CA ASP A 340 -34.67 15.30 16.18
C ASP A 340 -33.46 16.07 15.63
N GLU A 341 -33.55 17.39 15.66
CA GLU A 341 -32.46 18.31 15.29
C GLU A 341 -31.19 18.12 16.14
N LYS A 342 -31.28 17.38 17.25
CA LYS A 342 -30.13 16.98 18.06
C LYS A 342 -29.25 15.94 17.37
N TYR A 343 -29.72 15.24 16.34
CA TYR A 343 -28.96 14.16 15.68
C TYR A 343 -29.04 14.27 14.15
N GLN A 344 -28.28 15.16 13.54
CA GLN A 344 -28.30 15.33 12.07
C GLN A 344 -26.96 15.05 11.39
N ASN A 345 -25.89 14.98 12.17
CA ASN A 345 -24.54 14.99 11.61
C ASN A 345 -24.04 13.57 11.31
N PHE A 346 -23.29 13.44 10.23
CA PHE A 346 -22.60 12.22 9.85
C PHE A 346 -21.10 12.36 10.12
N GLY A 347 -20.56 11.43 10.91
CA GLY A 347 -19.13 11.37 11.20
C GLY A 347 -18.46 10.17 10.54
N ILE A 348 -17.17 10.27 10.25
CA ILE A 348 -16.32 9.12 9.86
C ILE A 348 -15.11 8.98 10.77
N PHE A 349 -14.84 7.76 11.21
CA PHE A 349 -13.64 7.35 11.93
C PHE A 349 -12.74 6.60 10.94
N PHE A 350 -11.48 7.04 10.83
CA PHE A 350 -10.49 6.67 9.81
C PHE A 350 -10.53 7.43 8.48
N TYR A 351 -9.33 7.78 8.03
CA TYR A 351 -9.09 8.55 6.82
C TYR A 351 -9.36 7.77 5.51
N ASN A 352 -9.33 6.43 5.53
CA ASN A 352 -9.59 5.61 4.34
C ASN A 352 -11.08 5.55 3.94
N LEU A 353 -12.00 5.98 4.81
CA LEU A 353 -13.43 6.08 4.49
C LEU A 353 -13.78 7.20 3.51
N TRP A 354 -12.87 8.15 3.33
CA TRP A 354 -13.06 9.24 2.39
C TRP A 354 -13.29 8.74 0.97
N ASP A 355 -12.62 7.67 0.52
CA ASP A 355 -12.83 7.12 -0.82
C ASP A 355 -14.30 6.70 -1.03
N HIS A 356 -14.84 5.93 -0.09
CA HIS A 356 -16.24 5.50 -0.11
C HIS A 356 -17.22 6.67 -0.04
N CYS A 357 -16.98 7.64 0.86
CA CYS A 357 -17.84 8.81 0.99
C CYS A 357 -17.86 9.62 -0.32
N VAL A 358 -16.68 9.94 -0.85
CA VAL A 358 -16.54 10.73 -2.08
C VAL A 358 -17.21 9.99 -3.24
N ALA A 359 -17.02 8.68 -3.37
CA ALA A 359 -17.65 7.87 -4.42
C ALA A 359 -19.18 7.88 -4.38
N LEU A 360 -19.77 8.04 -3.19
CA LEU A 360 -21.22 8.18 -2.97
C LEU A 360 -21.69 9.65 -2.98
N GLY A 361 -20.84 10.62 -3.30
CA GLY A 361 -21.21 12.04 -3.30
C GLY A 361 -21.33 12.66 -1.91
N ILE A 362 -20.80 12.00 -0.87
CA ILE A 362 -20.99 12.37 0.53
C ILE A 362 -19.80 13.20 1.03
N GLN A 363 -20.10 14.35 1.61
CA GLN A 363 -19.21 15.12 2.47
C GLN A 363 -19.58 14.86 3.94
N PRO A 364 -18.75 14.20 4.75
CA PRO A 364 -19.05 14.03 6.17
C PRO A 364 -19.00 15.37 6.92
N ASP A 365 -19.83 15.53 7.95
CA ASP A 365 -19.79 16.70 8.83
C ASP A 365 -18.53 16.67 9.69
N TYR A 366 -18.16 15.48 10.15
CA TYR A 366 -17.00 15.24 11.00
C TYR A 366 -16.11 14.13 10.44
N SER A 367 -14.79 14.31 10.53
CA SER A 367 -13.81 13.27 10.23
C SER A 367 -12.79 13.19 11.35
N SER A 368 -12.42 11.98 11.76
CA SER A 368 -11.31 11.84 12.69
C SER A 368 -10.00 12.30 12.03
N PHE A 369 -9.13 12.96 12.78
CA PHE A 369 -7.71 13.08 12.44
C PHE A 369 -6.84 12.59 13.59
N THR A 370 -5.60 12.20 13.29
CA THR A 370 -4.62 11.79 14.31
C THR A 370 -3.58 12.88 14.47
N ASN A 371 -3.46 13.43 15.68
CA ASN A 371 -2.40 14.36 16.04
C ASN A 371 -1.37 13.66 16.92
N LYS A 372 -0.36 13.00 16.33
CA LYS A 372 0.80 12.60 17.14
C LYS A 372 1.70 13.82 17.29
N GLN A 373 2.10 14.14 18.52
CA GLN A 373 3.05 15.22 18.80
C GLN A 373 4.27 15.12 17.87
N GLY A 374 4.55 16.20 17.14
CA GLY A 374 5.68 16.29 16.21
C GLY A 374 5.46 15.70 14.81
N LYS A 375 4.25 15.22 14.45
CA LYS A 375 3.94 14.75 13.08
C LYS A 375 2.65 15.36 12.55
N THR A 376 2.73 16.10 11.44
CA THR A 376 1.56 16.60 10.71
C THR A 376 1.04 15.51 9.80
N TYR A 377 0.00 14.78 10.22
CA TYR A 377 -0.72 13.88 9.31
C TYR A 377 -1.73 14.68 8.47
N PRO A 378 -1.88 14.38 7.17
CA PRO A 378 -2.86 15.03 6.33
C PRO A 378 -4.27 14.67 6.80
N LYS A 379 -5.18 15.66 6.73
CA LYS A 379 -6.58 15.52 7.13
C LYS A 379 -7.36 14.54 6.24
N VAL A 380 -6.96 14.46 4.97
CA VAL A 380 -7.54 13.58 3.95
C VAL A 380 -6.42 12.79 3.26
N PRO A 381 -6.70 11.58 2.72
CA PRO A 381 -5.71 10.87 1.90
C PRO A 381 -5.20 11.77 0.77
N GLY A 382 -3.89 11.74 0.52
CA GLY A 382 -3.25 12.58 -0.50
C GLY A 382 -3.91 12.46 -1.88
N PHE A 383 -4.43 11.27 -2.22
CA PHE A 383 -5.08 11.04 -3.50
C PHE A 383 -6.48 11.66 -3.67
N LEU A 384 -7.08 12.14 -2.58
CA LEU A 384 -8.43 12.72 -2.55
C LEU A 384 -8.43 14.23 -2.32
N VAL A 385 -7.26 14.85 -2.11
CA VAL A 385 -7.13 16.28 -1.78
C VAL A 385 -7.87 17.17 -2.77
N ASP A 386 -7.81 16.86 -4.08
CA ASP A 386 -8.47 17.65 -5.11
C ASP A 386 -9.98 17.40 -5.22
N LEU A 387 -10.47 16.33 -4.60
CA LEU A 387 -11.88 15.93 -4.65
C LEU A 387 -12.66 16.39 -3.42
N VAL A 388 -11.98 16.78 -2.35
CA VAL A 388 -12.59 17.12 -1.06
C VAL A 388 -12.44 18.61 -0.78
N ASP A 389 -13.50 19.21 -0.23
CA ASP A 389 -13.44 20.54 0.38
C ASP A 389 -13.28 20.36 1.89
N ASP A 390 -12.03 20.39 2.37
CA ASP A 390 -11.72 20.14 3.78
C ASP A 390 -12.20 21.26 4.71
N THR A 391 -12.65 22.41 4.18
CA THR A 391 -13.24 23.49 4.97
C THR A 391 -14.69 23.19 5.39
N LYS A 392 -15.35 22.26 4.71
CA LYS A 392 -16.73 21.84 5.01
C LYS A 392 -16.82 20.74 6.06
N THR A 393 -15.70 20.11 6.40
CA THR A 393 -15.65 19.03 7.38
C THR A 393 -14.86 19.47 8.60
N LYS A 394 -15.42 19.23 9.78
CA LYS A 394 -14.70 19.44 11.04
C LYS A 394 -13.81 18.23 11.30
N PHE A 395 -12.50 18.48 11.40
CA PHE A 395 -11.53 17.45 11.73
C PHE A 395 -11.29 17.45 13.22
N GLU A 396 -11.61 16.34 13.86
CA GLU A 396 -11.59 16.20 15.32
C GLU A 396 -10.81 14.96 15.75
N GLU A 397 -10.13 15.01 16.90
CA GLU A 397 -9.43 13.83 17.42
C GLU A 397 -10.44 12.92 18.14
N PHE A 398 -10.75 11.78 17.52
CA PHE A 398 -11.65 10.79 18.11
C PHE A 398 -10.93 9.85 19.09
N SER A 399 -9.59 9.84 19.09
CA SER A 399 -8.74 9.07 20.01
C SER A 399 -8.37 9.87 21.24
N GLY A 400 -9.20 9.92 22.30
CA GLY A 400 -8.63 10.41 23.58
C GLY A 400 -9.53 10.85 24.72
N LYS A 401 -10.87 10.97 24.58
CA LYS A 401 -11.80 11.21 25.71
C LYS A 401 -13.26 11.14 25.25
N THR A 402 -14.10 10.43 26.01
CA THR A 402 -15.57 10.31 25.84
C THR A 402 -16.35 11.62 25.72
N GLN A 403 -15.72 12.73 26.10
CA GLN A 403 -16.37 14.04 26.16
C GLN A 403 -16.47 14.71 24.78
N ASN A 404 -15.61 14.36 23.81
CA ASN A 404 -15.52 15.07 22.53
C ASN A 404 -16.70 14.75 21.58
N LEU A 405 -17.17 13.50 21.52
CA LEU A 405 -18.23 13.10 20.57
C LEU A 405 -19.64 13.58 20.96
N ALA A 406 -19.88 13.86 22.25
CA ALA A 406 -21.21 14.23 22.75
C ALA A 406 -21.72 15.57 22.20
N GLY A 407 -20.81 16.53 21.97
CA GLY A 407 -21.16 17.84 21.41
C GLY A 407 -21.40 17.82 19.90
N MET A 408 -21.05 16.71 19.21
CA MET A 408 -21.08 16.63 17.75
C MET A 408 -22.47 16.31 17.18
N LYS A 409 -23.46 15.97 18.01
CA LYS A 409 -24.85 15.75 17.55
C LYS A 409 -24.93 14.71 16.42
N LEU A 410 -24.18 13.61 16.54
CA LEU A 410 -24.02 12.61 15.49
C LEU A 410 -25.26 11.71 15.38
N TYR A 411 -25.87 11.67 14.21
CA TYR A 411 -26.86 10.66 13.87
C TYR A 411 -26.21 9.30 13.67
N ALA A 412 -25.18 9.27 12.83
CA ALA A 412 -24.41 8.08 12.55
C ALA A 412 -22.91 8.38 12.52
N LEU A 413 -22.12 7.37 12.91
CA LEU A 413 -20.67 7.39 12.81
C LEU A 413 -20.24 6.16 12.02
N ALA A 414 -19.48 6.39 10.95
CA ALA A 414 -18.91 5.33 10.13
C ALA A 414 -17.51 4.93 10.57
N GLY A 415 -17.12 3.69 10.33
CA GLY A 415 -15.85 3.14 10.77
C GLY A 415 -15.63 1.71 10.28
N ASN A 416 -14.41 1.21 10.44
CA ASN A 416 -14.12 -0.21 10.27
C ASN A 416 -14.76 -0.99 11.42
N ASN A 417 -15.49 -2.08 11.16
CA ASN A 417 -16.22 -2.85 12.17
C ASN A 417 -15.34 -3.28 13.38
N SER A 418 -14.10 -3.72 13.10
CA SER A 418 -13.09 -4.10 14.10
C SER A 418 -12.71 -2.96 15.06
N HIS A 419 -12.88 -1.71 14.65
CA HIS A 419 -12.55 -0.51 15.42
C HIS A 419 -13.79 0.21 15.94
N ILE A 420 -14.93 0.13 15.23
CA ILE A 420 -16.21 0.64 15.71
C ILE A 420 -16.49 0.06 17.10
N ASN A 421 -16.41 -1.25 17.27
CA ASN A 421 -16.79 -1.86 18.55
C ASN A 421 -15.83 -1.54 19.71
N ARG A 422 -14.53 -1.40 19.44
CA ARG A 422 -13.50 -1.05 20.45
C ARG A 422 -13.52 0.45 20.78
N SER A 423 -13.33 1.29 19.77
CA SER A 423 -13.16 2.72 19.95
C SER A 423 -14.48 3.43 20.28
N PHE A 424 -15.64 2.96 19.80
CA PHE A 424 -16.90 3.68 20.06
C PHE A 424 -17.39 3.47 21.49
N LYS A 425 -17.28 2.26 22.04
CA LYS A 425 -17.76 1.98 23.41
C LYS A 425 -17.00 2.81 24.44
N GLU A 426 -15.69 2.97 24.23
CA GLU A 426 -14.82 3.79 25.07
C GLU A 426 -14.87 5.29 24.76
N SER A 427 -15.30 5.73 23.56
CA SER A 427 -15.29 7.15 23.15
C SER A 427 -16.65 7.84 23.17
N ILE A 428 -17.74 7.10 23.28
CA ILE A 428 -19.08 7.67 23.40
C ILE A 428 -19.44 7.89 24.87
N GLY A 429 -18.97 7.04 25.78
CA GLY A 429 -19.31 7.07 27.20
C GLY A 429 -20.70 6.49 27.46
N GLU A 430 -20.92 5.95 28.66
CA GLU A 430 -22.22 5.41 29.06
C GLU A 430 -23.30 6.52 28.98
N GLY A 431 -24.40 6.25 28.28
CA GLY A 431 -25.57 7.14 28.19
C GLY A 431 -25.54 8.25 27.13
N LYS A 432 -24.54 8.29 26.23
CA LYS A 432 -24.53 9.18 25.06
C LYS A 432 -24.87 8.40 23.79
N GLU A 433 -25.75 8.95 22.95
CA GLU A 433 -26.35 8.19 21.86
C GLU A 433 -25.77 8.57 20.50
N ILE A 434 -25.11 7.62 19.85
CA ILE A 434 -25.06 7.56 18.39
C ILE A 434 -26.22 6.68 17.97
N LEU A 435 -27.15 7.22 17.18
CA LEU A 435 -28.38 6.51 16.83
C LEU A 435 -28.12 5.33 15.89
N LYS A 436 -27.13 5.45 15.00
CA LYS A 436 -26.81 4.45 13.98
C LYS A 436 -25.32 4.25 13.76
N ARG A 437 -24.93 3.06 13.33
CA ARG A 437 -23.55 2.72 12.94
C ARG A 437 -23.51 2.47 11.44
N VAL A 438 -22.49 2.98 10.77
CA VAL A 438 -22.26 2.73 9.33
C VAL A 438 -20.96 1.96 9.18
N GLU A 439 -21.05 0.65 9.06
CA GLU A 439 -19.88 -0.22 9.11
C GLU A 439 -19.25 -0.39 7.72
N THR A 440 -17.92 -0.43 7.68
CA THR A 440 -17.16 -0.99 6.57
C THR A 440 -16.03 -1.86 7.11
N GLU A 441 -15.19 -2.41 6.24
CA GLU A 441 -14.02 -3.19 6.59
C GLU A 441 -12.85 -2.87 5.65
N ARG A 442 -11.64 -2.98 6.19
CA ARG A 442 -10.39 -2.71 5.49
C ARG A 442 -9.67 -4.01 5.11
N GLY A 443 -10.37 -4.98 4.51
CA GLY A 443 -9.78 -6.31 4.23
C GLY A 443 -9.37 -7.10 5.48
N ASP A 444 -9.67 -6.56 6.66
CA ASP A 444 -9.37 -7.07 7.99
C ASP A 444 -10.30 -8.25 8.38
N THR A 445 -11.31 -8.59 7.57
CA THR A 445 -12.17 -9.75 7.83
C THR A 445 -12.57 -10.44 6.55
N ASN A 446 -13.04 -11.69 6.66
CA ASN A 446 -13.50 -12.47 5.51
C ASN A 446 -14.69 -11.85 4.75
N ARG A 447 -15.41 -10.87 5.31
CA ARG A 447 -16.57 -10.24 4.65
C ARG A 447 -16.16 -9.27 3.53
N SER A 448 -14.98 -8.68 3.63
CA SER A 448 -14.40 -7.74 2.65
C SER A 448 -13.24 -8.36 1.85
N ARG A 449 -13.22 -9.69 1.76
CA ARG A 449 -12.20 -10.44 1.03
C ARG A 449 -12.80 -11.38 0.00
N SER A 450 -11.99 -11.71 -0.99
CA SER A 450 -12.35 -12.66 -2.05
C SER A 450 -11.31 -13.77 -2.10
N GLN A 451 -11.78 -15.01 -2.22
CA GLN A 451 -10.90 -16.19 -2.24
C GLN A 451 -9.93 -16.11 -3.42
N THR A 452 -8.69 -16.54 -3.19
CA THR A 452 -7.65 -16.65 -4.22
C THR A 452 -6.73 -17.83 -3.91
N ASP A 453 -6.00 -18.30 -4.92
CA ASP A 453 -4.84 -19.14 -4.68
C ASP A 453 -3.61 -18.26 -4.51
N PHE A 454 -2.95 -18.33 -3.35
CA PHE A 454 -1.60 -17.78 -3.23
C PHE A 454 -0.64 -18.64 -4.06
N LYS A 455 -0.11 -18.07 -5.13
CA LYS A 455 0.83 -18.73 -6.04
C LYS A 455 2.18 -18.03 -6.07
N PHE A 456 3.25 -18.83 -6.15
CA PHE A 456 4.58 -18.40 -6.52
C PHE A 456 4.87 -18.75 -7.97
N TYR A 457 5.47 -17.82 -8.70
CA TYR A 457 6.00 -18.08 -10.03
C TYR A 457 7.50 -18.35 -9.99
N ASP A 458 7.88 -19.55 -10.41
CA ASP A 458 9.26 -19.96 -10.59
C ASP A 458 9.74 -19.63 -12.01
N ARG A 459 10.62 -18.64 -12.07
CA ARG A 459 11.22 -18.13 -13.30
C ARG A 459 12.33 -19.04 -13.86
N GLU A 460 12.87 -19.96 -13.07
CA GLU A 460 13.89 -20.90 -13.56
C GLU A 460 13.23 -22.08 -14.26
N THR A 461 12.08 -22.52 -13.73
CA THR A 461 11.35 -23.68 -14.25
C THR A 461 10.11 -23.34 -15.07
N ASN A 462 9.75 -22.05 -15.18
CA ASN A 462 8.51 -21.56 -15.81
C ASN A 462 7.24 -22.19 -15.22
N LYS A 463 7.19 -22.30 -13.89
CA LYS A 463 6.13 -23.02 -13.17
C LYS A 463 5.38 -22.13 -12.18
N LEU A 464 4.08 -22.37 -12.04
CA LEU A 464 3.29 -21.83 -10.94
C LEU A 464 3.17 -22.88 -9.84
N HIS A 465 3.55 -22.49 -8.62
CA HIS A 465 3.46 -23.29 -7.42
C HIS A 465 2.39 -22.72 -6.52
N SER A 466 1.36 -23.51 -6.20
CA SER A 466 0.49 -23.17 -5.08
C SER A 466 1.26 -23.25 -3.78
N VAL A 467 1.04 -22.30 -2.88
CA VAL A 467 1.71 -22.29 -1.57
C VAL A 467 0.96 -23.17 -0.59
N ASN A 468 1.68 -24.04 0.10
CA ASN A 468 1.15 -24.88 1.16
C ASN A 468 1.85 -24.55 2.49
N GLY A 469 1.05 -24.40 3.54
CA GLY A 469 1.49 -23.96 4.87
C GLY A 469 0.32 -23.48 5.72
N LYS A 470 0.60 -22.80 6.84
CA LYS A 470 -0.43 -22.32 7.77
C LYS A 470 -1.19 -21.13 7.19
N GLN A 471 -2.42 -21.38 6.76
CA GLN A 471 -3.31 -20.36 6.23
C GLN A 471 -3.99 -19.58 7.36
N VAL A 472 -4.10 -18.27 7.19
CA VAL A 472 -4.96 -17.44 8.06
C VAL A 472 -6.39 -17.53 7.57
N LEU A 473 -7.21 -18.34 8.25
CA LEU A 473 -8.63 -18.53 7.91
C LEU A 473 -9.52 -17.43 8.50
N ASN A 474 -9.10 -16.79 9.59
CA ASN A 474 -9.80 -15.68 10.23
C ASN A 474 -8.74 -14.69 10.72
N TRP A 475 -8.77 -13.45 10.21
CA TRP A 475 -7.92 -12.39 10.75
C TRP A 475 -8.51 -11.89 12.08
N VAL A 476 -7.68 -11.90 13.11
CA VAL A 476 -7.95 -11.22 14.37
C VAL A 476 -6.79 -10.26 14.55
N ASP A 477 -7.10 -8.96 14.62
CA ASP A 477 -6.11 -7.89 14.77
C ASP A 477 -5.04 -8.29 15.80
N PRO A 478 -3.76 -8.43 15.43
CA PRO A 478 -2.71 -8.90 16.32
C PRO A 478 -2.50 -7.99 17.54
N THR A 479 -3.01 -6.75 17.51
CA THR A 479 -2.98 -5.83 18.66
C THR A 479 -4.05 -6.12 19.72
N THR A 480 -5.03 -6.99 19.44
CA THR A 480 -6.11 -7.35 20.39
C THR A 480 -5.72 -8.39 21.44
N LYS A 481 -4.53 -8.99 21.35
CA LYS A 481 -4.02 -9.96 22.33
C LYS A 481 -3.15 -9.34 23.44
N LYS A 482 -3.22 -8.02 23.65
CA LYS A 482 -2.49 -7.33 24.72
C LYS A 482 -3.38 -6.95 25.88
#